data_AF-A0A940B5T8-F1
#
_entry.id   AF-A0A940B5T8-F1
#
_cell.length_a   1.000
_cell.length_b   1.000
_cell.length_c   1.000
_cell.angle_alpha   90.00
_cell.angle_beta   90.00
_cell.angle_gamma   90.00
#
_symmetry.space_group_name_H-M   'P 1'
#
loop_
_entity.id
_entity.type
_entity.pdbx_description
1 polymer ?
#
loop_
_entity_poly.entity_id
_entity_poly.type
_entity_poly.pdbx_seq_one_letter_code
_entity_poly.pdbx_strand_id
1 'polypeptide(L)'
;MIKAVKELKKEKFASIDHKSGVYIWWFQEDCVNKLLKPIGGGEMSRIQKKIIAGKNYYALYFGIAKDCRQRASWHMAQHHTLPAVRSGFLSTLRRTLSALLNVNMTAAENRVNNFIEENCYWEWSYTNDKKEAEKMEQRELRNNYYPLNIQGNKNVPKEYLSKLKSLRREYKK
;
A
#
# COMPACT_ATOMS: atom_id res chain seq x y z
N MET A 1 -0.04 12.65 10.31
CA MET A 1 0.80 11.86 11.23
C MET A 1 1.57 10.83 10.42
N ILE A 2 2.80 10.47 10.78
CA ILE A 2 3.60 9.50 10.02
C ILE A 2 4.42 8.63 10.99
N LYS A 3 4.48 7.32 10.75
CA LYS A 3 5.21 6.39 11.61
C LYS A 3 5.70 5.16 10.86
N ALA A 4 6.80 4.57 11.31
CA ALA A 4 7.31 3.32 10.75
C ALA A 4 6.31 2.19 11.02
N VAL A 5 6.10 1.30 10.04
CA VAL A 5 5.15 0.19 10.19
C VAL A 5 5.54 -0.73 11.34
N LYS A 6 6.84 -0.98 11.52
CA LYS A 6 7.38 -1.76 12.64
C LYS A 6 6.99 -1.20 14.01
N GLU A 7 7.05 0.13 14.17
CA GLU A 7 6.67 0.79 15.43
C GLU A 7 5.16 0.72 15.67
N LEU A 8 4.35 0.96 14.64
CA LEU A 8 2.90 0.85 14.71
C LEU A 8 2.45 -0.55 15.14
N LYS A 9 3.11 -1.60 14.64
CA LYS A 9 2.84 -2.98 15.06
C LYS A 9 3.28 -3.23 16.51
N LYS A 10 4.46 -2.76 16.91
CA LYS A 10 4.99 -2.92 18.27
C LYS A 10 4.03 -2.35 19.33
N GLU A 11 3.41 -1.21 19.05
CA GLU A 11 2.44 -0.58 19.95
C GLU A 11 0.98 -1.01 19.70
N LYS A 12 0.75 -2.05 18.90
CA LYS A 12 -0.59 -2.55 18.56
C LYS A 12 -1.52 -1.44 18.06
N PHE A 13 -0.97 -0.54 17.23
CA PHE A 13 -1.68 0.58 16.61
C PHE A 13 -2.32 1.55 17.62
N ALA A 14 -1.81 1.61 18.86
CA ALA A 14 -2.37 2.45 19.91
C ALA A 14 -2.30 3.96 19.60
N SER A 15 -1.37 4.39 18.75
CA SER A 15 -1.26 5.80 18.35
C SER A 15 -2.23 6.22 17.23
N ILE A 16 -3.10 5.31 16.75
CA ILE A 16 -4.05 5.59 15.68
C ILE A 16 -5.47 5.55 16.26
N ASP A 17 -6.21 6.64 16.10
CA ASP A 17 -7.59 6.76 16.55
C ASP A 17 -8.53 5.97 15.63
N HIS A 18 -9.67 5.56 16.19
CA HIS A 18 -10.81 5.00 15.46
C HIS A 18 -11.60 6.10 14.72
N LYS A 19 -10.96 6.71 13.71
CA LYS A 19 -11.55 7.80 12.91
C LYS A 19 -11.45 7.51 11.42
N SER A 20 -12.35 8.11 10.64
CA SER A 20 -12.20 8.14 9.19
C SER A 20 -10.98 8.95 8.79
N GLY A 21 -10.40 8.63 7.63
CA GLY A 21 -9.23 9.33 7.14
C GLY A 21 -8.67 8.80 5.84
N VAL A 22 -7.54 9.39 5.45
CA VAL A 22 -6.74 9.01 4.30
C VAL A 22 -5.36 8.54 4.75
N TYR A 23 -4.68 7.78 3.92
CA TYR A 23 -3.33 7.33 4.21
C TYR A 23 -2.46 7.12 2.95
N ILE A 24 -1.15 7.20 3.18
CA ILE A 24 -0.10 7.00 2.19
C ILE A 24 0.86 5.92 2.69
N TRP A 25 1.25 5.03 1.79
CA TRP A 25 2.35 4.09 2.01
C TRP A 25 3.61 4.60 1.33
N TRP A 26 4.60 4.88 2.18
CA TRP A 26 5.93 5.35 1.81
C TRP A 26 6.90 4.17 1.84
N PHE A 27 7.61 3.92 0.74
CA PHE A 27 8.56 2.82 0.58
C PHE A 27 9.97 3.36 0.41
N GLN A 28 10.94 2.78 1.11
CA GLN A 28 12.35 3.21 1.05
C GLN A 28 12.89 3.07 -0.39
N GLU A 29 13.64 4.08 -0.86
CA GLU A 29 14.20 4.14 -2.21
C GLU A 29 14.87 2.83 -2.67
N ASP A 30 15.70 2.23 -1.81
CA ASP A 30 16.48 1.02 -2.10
C ASP A 30 15.61 -0.19 -2.52
N CYS A 31 14.38 -0.26 -2.01
CA CYS A 31 13.47 -1.37 -2.31
C CYS A 31 12.57 -1.09 -3.52
N VAL A 32 12.30 0.18 -3.84
CA VAL A 32 11.28 0.57 -4.83
C VAL A 32 11.63 0.08 -6.24
N ASN A 33 12.87 0.29 -6.67
CA ASN A 33 13.31 -0.14 -8.00
C ASN A 33 13.15 -1.66 -8.20
N LYS A 34 13.55 -2.44 -7.19
CA LYS A 34 13.40 -3.91 -7.20
C LYS A 34 11.93 -4.32 -7.18
N LEU A 35 11.12 -3.64 -6.37
CA LEU A 35 9.70 -3.94 -6.21
C LEU A 35 8.90 -3.68 -7.50
N LEU A 36 9.21 -2.63 -8.25
CA LEU A 36 8.47 -2.27 -9.48
C LEU A 36 9.02 -2.92 -10.75
N LYS A 37 10.21 -3.54 -10.69
CA LYS A 37 10.84 -4.22 -11.83
C LYS A 37 9.92 -5.25 -12.52
N PRO A 38 9.17 -6.12 -11.81
CA PRO A 38 8.32 -7.13 -12.45
C PRO A 38 7.23 -6.57 -13.37
N ILE A 39 6.90 -5.28 -13.22
CA ILE A 39 5.86 -4.60 -14.02
C ILE A 39 6.45 -3.55 -14.98
N GLY A 40 7.76 -3.63 -15.25
CA GLY A 40 8.47 -2.82 -16.23
C GLY A 40 9.23 -1.63 -15.66
N GLY A 41 9.28 -1.48 -14.33
CA GLY A 41 9.81 -0.28 -13.68
C GLY A 41 8.81 0.88 -13.78
N GLY A 42 8.50 1.52 -12.66
CA GLY A 42 7.62 2.69 -12.65
C GLY A 42 8.34 3.93 -13.18
N GLU A 43 7.58 4.98 -13.50
CA GLU A 43 8.14 6.30 -13.83
C GLU A 43 8.64 6.98 -12.54
N MET A 44 9.82 6.58 -12.06
CA MET A 44 10.37 6.97 -10.76
C MET A 44 10.43 8.49 -10.52
N SER A 45 10.62 9.28 -11.58
CA SER A 45 10.62 10.75 -11.53
C SER A 45 9.26 11.36 -11.22
N ARG A 46 8.16 10.64 -11.47
CA ARG A 46 6.78 11.10 -11.24
C ARG A 46 6.22 10.67 -9.88
N ILE A 47 6.85 9.69 -9.23
CA ILE A 47 6.44 9.24 -7.91
C ILE A 47 6.85 10.29 -6.88
N GLN A 48 5.91 10.67 -6.00
CA GLN A 48 6.18 11.62 -4.93
C GLN A 48 7.26 11.08 -3.99
N LYS A 49 8.18 11.96 -3.58
CA LYS A 49 9.30 11.64 -2.68
C LYS A 49 9.19 12.43 -1.39
N LYS A 50 9.66 11.83 -0.29
CA LYS A 50 9.75 12.48 1.03
C LYS A 50 10.99 11.97 1.75
N ILE A 51 11.67 12.87 2.47
CA ILE A 51 12.74 12.48 3.39
C ILE A 51 12.09 12.14 4.73
N ILE A 52 12.30 10.91 5.22
CA ILE A 52 11.82 10.44 6.52
C ILE A 52 13.01 9.84 7.24
N ALA A 53 13.30 10.32 8.45
CA ALA A 53 14.47 9.90 9.24
C ALA A 53 15.80 9.90 8.44
N GLY A 54 16.01 10.93 7.61
CA GLY A 54 17.23 11.10 6.82
C GLY A 54 17.35 10.22 5.57
N LYS A 55 16.33 9.43 5.22
CA LYS A 55 16.30 8.58 4.02
C LYS A 55 15.19 8.96 3.06
N ASN A 56 15.40 8.68 1.77
CA ASN A 56 14.39 8.90 0.73
C ASN A 56 13.32 7.79 0.74
N TYR A 57 12.07 8.21 0.70
CA TYR A 57 10.92 7.34 0.54
C TYR A 57 10.03 7.80 -0.61
N TYR A 58 9.38 6.83 -1.26
CA TYR A 58 8.50 7.01 -2.41
C TYR A 58 7.06 6.62 -2.07
N ALA A 59 6.11 7.46 -2.45
CA ALA A 59 4.69 7.20 -2.22
C ALA A 59 4.13 6.25 -3.29
N LEU A 60 3.98 4.96 -2.95
CA LEU A 60 3.54 3.97 -3.94
C LEU A 60 2.04 3.68 -3.91
N TYR A 61 1.39 3.92 -2.77
CA TYR A 61 -0.03 3.65 -2.59
C TYR A 61 -0.70 4.73 -1.72
N PHE A 62 -1.89 5.15 -2.14
CA PHE A 62 -2.79 6.03 -1.41
C PHE A 62 -4.11 5.30 -1.15
N GLY A 63 -4.74 5.52 0.00
CA GLY A 63 -6.07 4.96 0.24
C GLY A 63 -6.85 5.67 1.32
N ILE A 64 -8.08 5.22 1.51
CA ILE A 64 -9.02 5.76 2.50
C ILE A 64 -9.43 4.71 3.53
N ALA A 65 -9.85 5.20 4.68
CA ALA A 65 -10.35 4.38 5.78
C ALA A 65 -11.63 5.00 6.36
N LYS A 66 -12.64 4.15 6.63
CA LYS A 66 -13.73 4.52 7.54
C LYS A 66 -13.25 4.55 8.99
N ASP A 67 -12.29 3.69 9.30
CA ASP A 67 -11.58 3.58 10.57
C ASP A 67 -10.10 3.33 10.25
N CYS A 68 -9.26 4.34 10.50
CA CYS A 68 -7.82 4.31 10.26
C CYS A 68 -7.13 3.20 11.05
N ARG A 69 -7.50 2.97 12.31
CA ARG A 69 -6.86 1.96 13.17
C ARG A 69 -7.17 0.56 12.67
N GLN A 70 -8.44 0.28 12.37
CA GLN A 70 -8.86 -0.99 11.81
C GLN A 70 -8.19 -1.23 10.45
N ARG A 71 -8.13 -0.20 9.59
CA ARG A 71 -7.49 -0.28 8.28
C ARG A 71 -5.98 -0.51 8.39
N ALA A 72 -5.29 0.14 9.33
CA ALA A 72 -3.87 -0.09 9.60
C ALA A 72 -3.61 -1.54 10.01
N SER A 73 -4.36 -2.04 11.00
CA SER A 73 -4.28 -3.44 11.45
C SER A 73 -4.51 -4.42 10.28
N TRP A 74 -5.52 -4.15 9.46
CA TRP A 74 -5.80 -4.96 8.28
C TRP A 74 -4.67 -4.99 7.27
N HIS A 75 -4.02 -3.86 6.96
CA HIS A 75 -2.91 -3.89 6.01
C HIS A 75 -1.62 -4.48 6.60
N MET A 76 -1.35 -4.22 7.88
CA MET A 76 -0.07 -4.50 8.53
C MET A 76 -0.01 -5.89 9.20
N ALA A 77 -1.16 -6.49 9.50
CA ALA A 77 -1.25 -7.72 10.29
C ALA A 77 -2.31 -8.73 9.79
N GLN A 78 -2.88 -8.56 8.59
CA GLN A 78 -3.85 -9.53 8.05
C GLN A 78 -3.18 -10.88 7.70
N HIS A 79 -3.83 -11.95 8.14
CA HIS A 79 -3.45 -13.31 7.79
C HIS A 79 -3.81 -13.70 6.35
N HIS A 80 -2.95 -14.46 5.70
CA HIS A 80 -3.12 -14.98 4.34
C HIS A 80 -3.71 -16.38 4.33
N THR A 81 -4.80 -16.60 5.07
CA THR A 81 -5.47 -17.90 5.07
C THR A 81 -5.99 -18.25 3.67
N LEU A 82 -6.04 -19.54 3.34
CA LEU A 82 -6.55 -20.02 2.06
C LEU A 82 -7.96 -19.48 1.73
N PRO A 83 -8.92 -19.43 2.67
CA PRO A 83 -10.22 -18.79 2.44
C PRO A 83 -10.10 -17.30 2.11
N ALA A 84 -9.24 -16.55 2.80
CA ALA A 84 -9.05 -15.11 2.56
C ALA A 84 -8.44 -14.83 1.17
N VAL A 85 -7.52 -15.69 0.72
CA VAL A 85 -6.93 -15.62 -0.63
C VAL A 85 -7.97 -15.93 -1.70
N ARG A 86 -8.70 -17.05 -1.56
CA ARG A 86 -9.70 -17.49 -2.55
C ARG A 86 -10.83 -16.49 -2.72
N SER A 87 -11.40 -16.02 -1.61
CA SER A 87 -12.47 -15.01 -1.57
C SER A 87 -12.01 -13.61 -1.99
N GLY A 88 -10.71 -13.36 -2.04
CA GLY A 88 -10.16 -12.03 -2.39
C GLY A 88 -10.29 -11.01 -1.26
N PHE A 89 -10.50 -11.46 -0.03
CA PHE A 89 -10.59 -10.66 1.19
C PHE A 89 -9.27 -10.02 1.60
N LEU A 90 -8.15 -10.49 1.06
CA LEU A 90 -6.87 -9.82 1.25
C LEU A 90 -6.91 -8.38 0.75
N SER A 91 -6.31 -7.49 1.54
CA SER A 91 -6.19 -6.08 1.15
C SER A 91 -5.53 -5.96 -0.22
N THR A 92 -5.97 -4.99 -1.01
CA THR A 92 -5.43 -4.75 -2.35
C THR A 92 -3.91 -4.58 -2.32
N LEU A 93 -3.38 -3.86 -1.33
CA LEU A 93 -1.95 -3.70 -1.14
C LEU A 93 -1.24 -5.03 -0.90
N ARG A 94 -1.72 -5.88 0.04
CA ARG A 94 -1.07 -7.17 0.33
C ARG A 94 -1.11 -8.13 -0.85
N ARG A 95 -2.20 -8.12 -1.63
CA ARG A 95 -2.30 -8.87 -2.89
C ARG A 95 -1.26 -8.39 -3.91
N THR A 96 -1.11 -7.08 -4.05
CA THR A 96 -0.10 -6.47 -4.92
C THR A 96 1.32 -6.81 -4.47
N LEU A 97 1.63 -6.68 -3.18
CA LEU A 97 2.96 -6.97 -2.65
C LEU A 97 3.31 -8.46 -2.76
N SER A 98 2.38 -9.38 -2.52
CA SER A 98 2.62 -10.82 -2.70
C SER A 98 3.10 -11.12 -4.13
N ALA A 99 2.40 -10.56 -5.12
CA ALA A 99 2.71 -10.73 -6.53
C ALA A 99 4.06 -10.08 -6.92
N LEU A 100 4.32 -8.85 -6.47
CA LEU A 100 5.58 -8.15 -6.75
C LEU A 100 6.80 -8.78 -6.06
N LEU A 101 6.59 -9.46 -4.93
CA LEU A 101 7.62 -10.22 -4.24
C LEU A 101 7.79 -11.65 -4.78
N ASN A 102 7.07 -12.01 -5.85
CA ASN A 102 7.13 -13.32 -6.50
C ASN A 102 6.83 -14.46 -5.52
N VAL A 103 5.76 -14.32 -4.71
CA VAL A 103 5.30 -15.38 -3.80
C VAL A 103 3.78 -15.54 -3.90
N ASN A 104 3.34 -16.80 -4.01
CA ASN A 104 1.92 -17.15 -3.96
C ASN A 104 1.27 -16.57 -2.71
N MET A 105 0.08 -15.99 -2.85
CA MET A 105 -0.58 -15.26 -1.76
C MET A 105 -0.74 -16.11 -0.50
N THR A 106 -1.01 -17.41 -0.62
CA THR A 106 -1.13 -18.34 0.54
C THR A 106 0.18 -18.54 1.32
N ALA A 107 1.33 -18.34 0.69
CA ALA A 107 2.65 -18.48 1.32
C ALA A 107 3.34 -17.12 1.59
N ALA A 108 2.71 -16.01 1.19
CA ALA A 108 3.36 -14.70 1.18
C ALA A 108 3.30 -13.95 2.52
N GLU A 109 2.55 -14.42 3.52
CA GLU A 109 2.27 -13.65 4.75
C GLU A 109 3.53 -13.10 5.43
N ASN A 110 4.45 -14.01 5.80
CA ASN A 110 5.69 -13.63 6.50
C ASN A 110 6.56 -12.73 5.64
N ARG A 111 6.68 -13.03 4.34
CA ARG A 111 7.50 -12.22 3.43
C ARG A 111 6.94 -10.81 3.25
N VAL A 112 5.62 -10.68 3.11
CA VAL A 112 4.95 -9.38 3.03
C VAL A 112 5.08 -8.62 4.35
N ASN A 113 4.89 -9.28 5.50
CA ASN A 113 5.03 -8.67 6.82
C ASN A 113 6.45 -8.12 7.04
N ASN A 114 7.48 -8.93 6.81
CA ASN A 114 8.86 -8.50 6.98
C ASN A 114 9.18 -7.35 6.02
N PHE A 115 8.75 -7.47 4.76
CA PHE A 115 8.96 -6.42 3.76
C PHE A 115 8.38 -5.07 4.19
N ILE A 116 7.12 -5.03 4.65
CA ILE A 116 6.50 -3.76 5.05
C ILE A 116 7.09 -3.20 6.35
N GLU A 117 7.48 -4.06 7.30
CA GLU A 117 8.07 -3.60 8.56
C GLU A 117 9.46 -2.99 8.36
N GLU A 118 10.25 -3.57 7.47
CA GLU A 118 11.63 -3.13 7.20
C GLU A 118 11.68 -1.90 6.29
N ASN A 119 10.73 -1.77 5.35
CA ASN A 119 10.86 -0.82 4.24
C ASN A 119 9.81 0.29 4.22
N CYS A 120 8.79 0.26 5.09
CA CYS A 120 7.65 1.17 4.95
C CYS A 120 7.37 2.07 6.14
N TYR A 121 6.92 3.29 5.81
CA TYR A 121 6.20 4.19 6.68
C TYR A 121 4.74 4.28 6.27
N TRP A 122 3.88 4.47 7.26
CA TRP A 122 2.47 4.79 7.05
C TRP A 122 2.22 6.21 7.50
N GLU A 123 1.75 7.05 6.58
CA GLU A 123 1.30 8.41 6.86
C GLU A 123 -0.21 8.45 6.79
N TRP A 124 -0.87 9.03 7.78
CA TRP A 124 -2.32 9.15 7.81
C TRP A 124 -2.77 10.50 8.36
N SER A 125 -3.96 10.91 7.94
CA SER A 125 -4.66 12.10 8.41
C SER A 125 -6.15 11.78 8.55
N TYR A 126 -6.76 12.28 9.63
CA TYR A 126 -8.19 12.09 9.85
C TYR A 126 -9.02 13.04 8.98
N THR A 127 -10.24 12.60 8.69
CA THR A 127 -11.28 13.40 8.03
C THR A 127 -12.52 13.43 8.91
N ASN A 128 -13.43 14.37 8.66
CA ASN A 128 -14.68 14.46 9.42
C ASN A 128 -15.55 13.23 9.17
N ASP A 129 -15.59 12.77 7.92
CA ASP A 129 -16.33 11.59 7.51
C ASP A 129 -15.65 10.86 6.33
N LYS A 130 -16.26 9.75 5.93
CA LYS A 130 -15.81 8.95 4.79
C LYS A 130 -15.96 9.68 3.46
N LYS A 131 -16.99 10.53 3.30
CA LYS A 131 -17.28 11.24 2.05
C LYS A 131 -16.20 12.27 1.75
N GLU A 132 -15.69 12.95 2.77
CA GLU A 132 -14.52 13.80 2.68
C GLU A 132 -13.28 13.00 2.27
N ALA A 133 -13.03 11.83 2.89
CA ALA A 133 -11.92 10.97 2.50
C ALA A 133 -12.01 10.52 1.02
N GLU A 134 -13.20 10.16 0.53
CA GLU A 134 -13.44 9.82 -0.88
C GLU A 134 -13.14 10.98 -1.83
N LYS A 135 -13.55 12.21 -1.48
CA LYS A 135 -13.21 13.42 -2.27
C LYS A 135 -11.71 13.65 -2.32
N MET A 136 -11.02 13.48 -1.18
CA MET A 136 -9.56 13.60 -1.11
C MET A 136 -8.87 12.54 -1.96
N GLU A 137 -9.29 11.28 -1.89
CA GLU A 137 -8.73 10.20 -2.72
C GLU A 137 -8.90 10.46 -4.21
N GLN A 138 -10.09 10.91 -4.63
CA GLN A 138 -10.33 11.23 -6.03
C GLN A 138 -9.41 12.36 -6.52
N ARG A 139 -9.22 13.41 -5.71
CA ARG A 139 -8.29 14.50 -6.01
C ARG A 139 -6.85 13.96 -6.11
N GLU A 140 -6.44 13.13 -5.16
CA GLU A 140 -5.05 12.68 -5.05
C GLU A 140 -4.66 11.68 -6.12
N LEU A 141 -5.56 10.74 -6.47
CA LEU A 141 -5.33 9.80 -7.56
C LEU A 141 -5.48 10.44 -8.96
N ARG A 142 -6.11 11.62 -9.05
CA ARG A 142 -6.17 12.41 -10.28
C ARG A 142 -4.90 13.24 -10.51
N ASN A 143 -4.24 13.70 -9.46
CA ASN A 143 -3.13 14.65 -9.58
C ASN A 143 -1.74 14.02 -9.39
N ASN A 144 -1.67 12.89 -8.68
CA ASN A 144 -0.39 12.25 -8.35
C ASN A 144 -0.26 10.87 -9.00
N TYR A 145 0.97 10.35 -9.00
CA TYR A 145 1.30 9.06 -9.57
C TYR A 145 1.54 8.03 -8.44
N TYR A 146 0.55 7.17 -8.20
CA TYR A 146 0.64 6.07 -7.22
C TYR A 146 0.66 4.70 -7.92
N PRO A 147 1.84 4.15 -8.24
CA PRO A 147 1.96 2.97 -9.12
C PRO A 147 1.23 1.71 -8.63
N LEU A 148 0.90 1.59 -7.35
CA LEU A 148 0.20 0.43 -6.80
C LEU A 148 -1.32 0.62 -6.70
N ASN A 149 -1.84 1.83 -6.95
CA ASN A 149 -3.27 2.10 -7.02
C ASN A 149 -3.82 1.69 -8.39
N ILE A 150 -4.57 0.58 -8.43
CA ILE A 150 -5.19 0.08 -9.66
C ILE A 150 -6.47 0.83 -10.05
N GLN A 151 -7.21 1.34 -9.06
CA GLN A 151 -8.48 2.04 -9.26
C GLN A 151 -8.27 3.54 -9.11
N GLY A 152 -9.04 4.34 -9.85
CA GLY A 152 -9.06 5.80 -9.75
C GLY A 152 -7.80 6.53 -10.26
N ASN A 153 -6.70 5.80 -10.47
CA ASN A 153 -5.43 6.39 -10.87
C ASN A 153 -5.37 6.63 -12.39
N LYS A 154 -5.55 7.89 -12.80
CA LYS A 154 -5.51 8.30 -14.22
C LYS A 154 -4.09 8.59 -14.72
N ASN A 155 -3.13 8.78 -13.81
CA ASN A 155 -1.77 9.19 -14.14
C ASN A 155 -0.83 8.02 -14.41
N VAL A 156 -1.20 6.81 -13.98
CA VAL A 156 -0.44 5.60 -14.27
C VAL A 156 -0.91 5.01 -15.60
N PRO A 157 0.01 4.69 -16.53
CA PRO A 157 -0.33 4.11 -17.82
C PRO A 157 -1.20 2.86 -17.70
N LYS A 158 -2.23 2.76 -18.56
CA LYS A 158 -3.16 1.60 -18.55
C LYS A 158 -2.44 0.27 -18.74
N GLU A 159 -1.40 0.25 -19.56
CA GLU A 159 -0.57 -0.94 -19.80
C GLU A 159 0.17 -1.39 -18.54
N TYR A 160 0.72 -0.44 -17.78
CA TYR A 160 1.35 -0.71 -16.49
C TYR A 160 0.35 -1.31 -15.48
N LEU A 161 -0.85 -0.71 -15.39
CA LEU A 161 -1.92 -1.25 -14.54
C LEU A 161 -2.40 -2.63 -15.01
N SER A 162 -2.38 -2.89 -16.32
CA SER A 162 -2.72 -4.19 -16.89
C SER A 162 -1.69 -5.25 -16.46
N LYS A 163 -0.39 -4.96 -16.59
CA LYS A 163 0.69 -5.84 -16.10
C LYS A 163 0.52 -6.15 -14.61
N LEU A 164 0.26 -5.13 -13.79
CA LEU A 164 0.05 -5.32 -12.35
C LEU A 164 -1.20 -6.18 -12.06
N LYS A 165 -2.29 -6.01 -12.80
CA LYS A 165 -3.49 -6.86 -12.67
C LYS A 165 -3.21 -8.30 -13.06
N SER A 166 -2.49 -8.53 -14.16
CA SER A 166 -2.11 -9.87 -14.62
C SER A 166 -1.22 -10.58 -13.61
N LEU A 167 -0.19 -9.88 -13.11
CA LEU A 167 0.69 -10.41 -12.07
C LEU A 167 -0.13 -10.81 -10.82
N ARG A 168 -1.04 -9.96 -10.35
CA ARG A 168 -1.91 -10.32 -9.21
C ARG A 168 -2.78 -11.56 -9.44
N ARG A 169 -3.15 -11.89 -10.68
CA ARG A 169 -3.94 -13.09 -10.99
C ARG A 169 -3.06 -14.33 -10.96
N GLU A 170 -1.85 -14.24 -11.50
CA GLU A 170 -0.88 -15.32 -11.52
C GLU A 170 -0.55 -15.85 -10.11
N TYR A 171 -0.32 -14.94 -9.17
CA TYR A 171 0.02 -15.27 -7.78
C TYR A 171 -1.19 -15.44 -6.86
N LYS A 172 -2.43 -15.44 -7.38
CA LYS A 172 -3.64 -15.73 -6.61
C LYS A 172 -3.78 -17.24 -6.36
N LYS A 173 -2.76 -17.84 -5.76
CA LYS A 173 -2.68 -19.24 -5.39
C LYS A 173 -2.31 -19.34 -3.91
#